data_AF-A0A1I5RQG2-F1
#
_entry.id   AF-A0A1I5RQG2-F1
#
_cell.length_a   1.000
_cell.length_b   1.000
_cell.length_c   1.000
_cell.angle_alpha   90.00
_cell.angle_beta   90.00
_cell.angle_gamma   90.00
#
_symmetry.space_group_name_H-M   'P 1'
#
loop_
_entity.id
_entity.type
_entity.pdbx_description
1 polymer ?
#
loop_
_entity_poly.entity_id
_entity_poly.type
_entity_poly.pdbx_seq_one_letter_code
_entity_poly.pdbx_strand_id
1 'polypeptide(L)'
;MEEFQFHIDMVWIMLGAVLVFGMQAGFTALKSGLTRAKNSINVALKIMTDILITSVVFSLFGFPLMFGATYGEWFGTDAFFLLFYHIHQT
;
A
#
# COMPACT_ATOMS: atom_id res chain seq x y z
N MET A 1 13.08 4.33 -28.34
CA MET A 1 12.30 5.50 -27.87
C MET A 1 11.25 5.10 -26.85
N GLU A 2 10.56 3.97 -27.04
CA GLU A 2 9.55 3.45 -26.09
C GLU A 2 10.14 3.00 -24.74
N GLU A 3 11.31 2.35 -24.74
CA GLU A 3 12.05 1.99 -23.50
C GLU A 3 12.28 3.19 -22.58
N PHE A 4 12.63 4.35 -23.14
CA PHE A 4 12.87 5.55 -22.32
C PHE A 4 11.59 6.06 -21.65
N GLN A 5 10.45 5.99 -22.36
CA GLN A 5 9.15 6.38 -21.83
C GLN A 5 8.74 5.45 -20.67
N PHE A 6 8.92 4.14 -20.84
CA PHE A 6 8.61 3.15 -19.79
C PHE A 6 9.35 3.43 -18.47
N HIS A 7 10.65 3.74 -18.54
CA HIS A 7 11.42 4.07 -17.34
C HIS A 7 10.94 5.36 -16.66
N ILE A 8 10.54 6.37 -17.43
CA ILE A 8 10.01 7.63 -16.91
C ILE A 8 8.64 7.40 -16.24
N ASP A 9 7.77 6.60 -16.86
CA ASP A 9 6.46 6.25 -16.30
C ASP A 9 6.60 5.47 -14.98
N MET A 10 7.57 4.54 -14.90
CA MET A 10 7.86 3.85 -13.65
C MET A 10 8.32 4.80 -12.54
N VAL A 11 9.23 5.73 -12.85
CA VAL A 11 9.69 6.73 -11.87
C VAL A 11 8.52 7.61 -11.39
N TRP A 12 7.63 7.99 -12.31
CA TRP A 12 6.43 8.77 -11.98
C TRP A 12 5.50 8.01 -11.02
N ILE A 13 5.21 6.74 -11.30
CA ILE A 13 4.38 5.89 -10.43
C ILE A 13 5.02 5.68 -9.06
N MET A 14 6.33 5.43 -9.01
CA MET A 14 7.06 5.28 -7.74
C MET A 14 7.04 6.57 -6.92
N LEU A 15 7.22 7.73 -7.55
CA LEU A 15 7.09 9.03 -6.89
C LEU A 15 5.68 9.22 -6.31
N GLY A 16 4.65 8.88 -7.10
CA GLY A 16 3.26 8.89 -6.64
C GLY A 16 3.04 8.01 -5.40
N ALA A 17 3.60 6.80 -5.40
CA ALA A 17 3.51 5.89 -4.25
C ALA A 17 4.15 6.48 -2.98
N VAL A 18 5.32 7.13 -3.10
CA VAL A 18 5.99 7.79 -1.97
C VAL A 18 5.15 8.96 -1.41
N LEU A 19 4.54 9.76 -2.30
CA LEU A 19 3.66 10.85 -1.89
C LEU A 19 2.43 10.35 -1.12
N VAL A 20 1.79 9.28 -1.60
CA VAL A 20 0.65 8.64 -0.93
C VAL A 20 1.06 8.04 0.42
N PHE A 21 2.22 7.39 0.50
CA PHE A 21 2.76 6.91 1.78
C PHE A 21 2.97 8.06 2.77
N GLY A 22 3.46 9.21 2.29
CA GLY A 22 3.62 10.45 3.07
C GLY A 22 2.30 10.98 3.65
N MET A 23 1.14 10.70 3.04
CA MET A 23 -0.16 11.10 3.58
C MET A 23 -0.42 10.48 4.96
N GLN A 24 0.09 9.28 5.24
CA GLN A 24 -0.12 8.61 6.51
C GLN A 24 0.53 9.36 7.68
N ALA A 25 1.71 9.92 7.45
CA ALA A 25 2.37 10.80 8.43
C ALA A 25 1.57 12.11 8.63
N GLY A 26 1.07 12.70 7.54
CA GLY A 26 0.23 13.90 7.58
C GLY A 26 -1.07 13.70 8.37
N PHE A 27 -1.78 12.60 8.14
CA PHE A 27 -2.97 12.24 8.90
C PHE A 27 -2.67 11.95 10.37
N THR A 28 -1.51 11.36 10.65
CA THR A 28 -1.07 11.11 12.03
C THR A 28 -0.86 12.42 12.79
N ALA A 29 -0.15 13.38 12.18
CA ALA A 29 0.07 14.70 12.76
C ALA A 29 -1.24 15.48 12.96
N LEU A 30 -2.16 15.43 11.99
CA LEU A 30 -3.47 16.08 12.11
C LEU A 30 -4.31 15.45 13.23
N LYS A 31 -4.42 14.12 13.27
CA LYS A 31 -5.25 13.41 14.26
C LYS A 31 -4.67 13.53 15.68
N SER A 32 -3.34 13.50 15.82
CA SER A 32 -2.67 13.66 17.11
C SER A 32 -2.76 15.10 17.64
N GLY A 33 -2.72 16.10 16.75
CA GLY A 33 -2.89 17.53 17.10
C GLY A 33 -4.31 17.92 17.48
N LEU A 34 -5.32 17.24 16.91
CA LEU A 34 -6.74 17.46 17.25
C LEU A 34 -7.20 16.64 18.47
N THR A 35 -6.41 15.69 18.96
CA THR A 35 -6.73 14.93 20.18
C THR A 35 -6.18 15.60 21.44
N ARG A 36 -6.87 15.42 22.58
CA ARG A 36 -6.33 15.86 23.88
C ARG A 36 -4.94 15.26 24.11
N ALA A 37 -4.03 16.07 24.66
CA ALA A 37 -2.64 15.70 24.92
C ALA A 37 -2.48 14.33 25.62
N LYS A 38 -3.36 14.01 26.59
CA LYS A 38 -3.36 12.73 27.30
C LYS A 38 -3.64 11.49 26.44
N ASN A 39 -4.31 11.65 25.29
CA ASN A 39 -4.70 10.57 24.38
C ASN A 39 -3.98 10.62 23.02
N SER A 40 -3.21 11.69 22.76
CA SER A 40 -2.54 11.94 21.48
C SER A 40 -1.57 10.81 21.10
N ILE A 41 -0.82 10.29 22.09
CA ILE A 41 0.10 9.14 21.92
C ILE A 41 -0.67 7.88 21.51
N ASN A 42 -1.83 7.63 22.12
CA ASN A 42 -2.63 6.44 21.85
C ASN A 42 -3.22 6.48 20.42
N VAL A 43 -3.56 7.67 19.92
CA VAL A 43 -4.00 7.85 18.53
C VAL A 43 -2.85 7.64 17.55
N ALA A 44 -1.67 8.19 17.83
CA ALA A 44 -0.50 8.02 16.97
C ALA A 44 -0.09 6.54 16.86
N LEU A 45 -0.07 5.81 17.98
CA LEU A 45 0.23 4.37 18.00
C LEU A 45 -0.78 3.55 17.18
N LYS A 46 -2.07 3.91 17.24
CA LYS A 46 -3.10 3.23 16.46
C LYS A 46 -2.89 3.42 14.96
N ILE A 47 -2.51 4.61 14.51
CA ILE A 47 -2.27 4.89 13.09
C ILE A 47 -0.98 4.21 12.59
N MET A 48 0.07 4.14 13.42
CA MET A 48 1.28 3.38 13.09
C MET A 48 0.98 1.89 12.93
N THR A 49 0.16 1.34 13.83
CA THR A 49 -0.26 -0.07 13.77
C THR A 49 -1.14 -0.33 12.53
N ASP A 50 -2.01 0.61 12.18
CA ASP A 50 -2.88 0.54 11.01
C ASP A 50 -2.08 0.47 9.70
N ILE A 51 -1.02 1.28 9.55
CA ILE A 51 -0.13 1.24 8.37
C ILE A 51 0.53 -0.14 8.23
N LEU A 52 1.03 -0.70 9.34
CA LEU A 52 1.70 -2.00 9.33
C LEU A 52 0.75 -3.14 8.98
N ILE A 53 -0.40 -3.21 9.67
CA ILE A 53 -1.37 -4.28 9.45
C ILE A 53 -1.97 -4.17 8.05
N THR A 54 -2.38 -2.97 7.63
CA THR A 54 -2.98 -2.77 6.30
C THR A 54 -1.98 -3.06 5.19
N SER A 55 -0.70 -2.72 5.35
CA SER A 55 0.33 -3.06 4.36
C SER A 55 0.50 -4.58 4.19
N VAL A 56 0.56 -5.33 5.30
CA VAL A 56 0.67 -6.81 5.25
C VAL A 56 -0.59 -7.44 4.69
N VAL A 57 -1.78 -7.01 5.14
CA VAL A 57 -3.07 -7.52 4.66
C VAL A 57 -3.27 -7.21 3.17
N PHE A 58 -2.91 -6.01 2.73
CA PHE A 58 -3.00 -5.63 1.33
C PHE A 58 -2.02 -6.44 0.47
N SER A 59 -0.79 -6.68 0.93
CA SER A 59 0.16 -7.51 0.20
C SER A 59 -0.30 -8.96 0.05
N LEU A 60 -0.94 -9.54 1.08
CA LEU A 60 -1.34 -10.95 1.09
C LEU A 60 -2.70 -11.22 0.41
N PHE A 61 -3.67 -10.32 0.60
CA PHE A 61 -5.05 -10.52 0.17
C PHE A 61 -5.57 -9.41 -0.75
N GLY A 62 -5.12 -8.17 -0.57
CA GLY A 62 -5.62 -7.03 -1.36
C GLY A 62 -5.12 -7.03 -2.81
N PHE A 63 -3.81 -7.21 -3.00
CA PHE A 63 -3.19 -7.31 -4.31
C PHE A 63 -3.80 -8.42 -5.18
N PRO A 64 -3.93 -9.67 -4.69
CA PRO A 64 -4.51 -10.74 -5.52
C PRO A 64 -5.98 -10.58 -5.81
N LEU A 65 -6.74 -9.98 -4.90
CA LEU A 65 -8.16 -9.73 -5.12
C LEU A 65 -8.39 -8.65 -6.18
N MET A 66 -7.50 -7.67 -6.27
CA MET A 66 -7.62 -6.53 -7.20
C MET A 66 -6.96 -6.77 -8.57
N PHE A 67 -5.85 -7.50 -8.61
CA PHE A 67 -5.05 -7.72 -9.82
C PHE A 67 -4.89 -9.19 -10.23
N GLY A 68 -5.46 -10.16 -9.49
CA GLY A 68 -5.48 -11.58 -9.87
C GLY A 68 -6.44 -11.87 -11.02
N ALA A 69 -6.36 -13.06 -11.64
CA ALA A 69 -7.24 -13.33 -12.78
C ALA A 69 -8.71 -13.41 -12.37
N THR A 70 -9.53 -12.95 -13.30
CA THR A 70 -10.89 -12.57 -13.04
C THR A 70 -11.81 -13.79 -12.95
N TYR A 71 -12.37 -14.05 -11.77
CA TYR A 71 -13.48 -14.98 -11.59
C TYR A 71 -14.80 -14.23 -11.74
N GLY A 72 -15.44 -14.42 -12.89
CA GLY A 72 -16.80 -13.94 -13.15
C GLY A 72 -16.97 -12.42 -13.35
N GLU A 73 -15.90 -11.67 -13.62
CA GLU A 73 -15.84 -10.20 -13.79
C GLU A 73 -15.79 -9.34 -12.52
N TRP A 74 -15.90 -9.95 -11.33
CA TRP A 74 -16.00 -9.19 -10.08
C TRP A 74 -14.75 -9.26 -9.19
N PHE A 75 -14.03 -10.38 -9.17
CA PHE A 75 -12.92 -10.61 -8.23
C PHE A 75 -11.75 -11.35 -8.86
N GLY A 76 -10.52 -11.00 -8.44
CA GLY A 76 -9.31 -11.77 -8.75
C GLY A 76 -9.17 -13.00 -7.86
N THR A 77 -8.93 -14.18 -8.42
CA THR A 77 -8.83 -15.45 -7.66
C THR A 77 -7.43 -16.02 -7.52
N ASP A 78 -6.48 -15.55 -8.33
CA ASP A 78 -5.21 -16.22 -8.54
C ASP A 78 -4.07 -15.20 -8.49
N ALA A 79 -3.63 -14.94 -7.26
CA ALA A 79 -2.33 -14.39 -6.90
C ALA A 79 -2.12 -14.43 -5.37
N PHE A 80 -2.91 -15.22 -4.63
CA PHE A 80 -2.74 -15.33 -3.18
C PHE A 80 -1.34 -15.87 -2.92
N PHE A 81 -0.52 -15.10 -2.21
CA PHE A 81 0.87 -15.42 -1.85
C PHE A 81 1.99 -15.02 -2.84
N LEU A 82 1.99 -13.78 -3.35
CA LEU A 82 3.11 -13.24 -4.14
C LEU A 82 4.43 -13.01 -3.38
N LEU A 83 4.52 -13.34 -2.08
CA LEU A 83 5.77 -13.22 -1.34
C LEU A 83 6.79 -14.34 -1.66
N PHE A 84 6.48 -15.33 -2.52
CA PHE A 84 7.43 -16.43 -2.83
C PHE A 84 7.58 -16.85 -4.30
N TYR A 85 6.70 -16.48 -5.24
CA TYR A 85 6.79 -17.01 -6.61
C TYR A 85 7.67 -16.18 -7.57
N HIS A 86 7.77 -14.86 -7.38
CA HIS A 86 8.47 -13.99 -8.34
C HIS A 86 10.02 -13.99 -8.22
N ILE A 87 10.61 -14.72 -7.26
CA ILE A 87 12.09 -14.86 -7.16
C ILE A 87 12.59 -16.11 -7.92
N HIS A 88 11.72 -17.01 -8.40
CA HIS A 88 12.15 -18.27 -9.01
C HIS A 88 11.89 -18.44 -10.51
N GLN A 89 11.14 -17.57 -11.17
CA GLN A 89 11.00 -17.58 -12.63
C GLN A 89 10.93 -16.16 -13.20
N THR A 90 12.06 -15.74 -13.80
CA THR A 90 12.26 -14.68 -14.81
C THR A 90 11.77 -13.27 -14.50
#